data_AF-A0A356R820-F1
#
_entry.id   AF-A0A356R820-F1
#
_cell.length_a   1.000
_cell.length_b   1.000
_cell.length_c   1.000
_cell.angle_alpha   90.00
_cell.angle_beta   90.00
_cell.angle_gamma   90.00
#
_symmetry.space_group_name_H-M   'P 1'
#
loop_
_entity.id
_entity.type
_entity.pdbx_description
1 polymer ?
#
loop_
_entity_poly.entity_id
_entity_poly.type
_entity_poly.pdbx_seq_one_letter_code
_entity_poly.pdbx_strand_id
1 'polypeptide(L)'
;MLVIMESLPELVGTVHIILGPYRGNPIALYMRQDESRCHISPRIYPWNQTVGIGDTPNKAAADFEAKWKKNDLADDMYTGPHWEGGIKPEKPKPVPPPKPATPPPGKTEGAPEAKISSPESPVTSDPLQPARKAEDAAP
;
A
#
# COMPACT_ATOMS: atom_id res chain seq x y z
N MET A 1 -6.88 6.56 -40.76
CA MET A 1 -6.02 7.14 -39.71
C MET A 1 -6.92 7.94 -38.80
N LEU A 2 -7.22 7.41 -37.60
CA LEU A 2 -8.16 8.04 -36.68
C LEU A 2 -7.37 9.09 -35.88
N VAL A 3 -7.73 10.37 -36.04
CA VAL A 3 -7.09 11.45 -35.28
C VAL A 3 -7.68 11.41 -33.87
N ILE A 4 -6.93 10.80 -32.95
CA ILE A 4 -7.24 10.94 -31.52
C ILE A 4 -6.98 12.41 -31.18
N MET A 5 -8.04 13.17 -30.97
CA MET A 5 -7.90 14.52 -30.41
C MET A 5 -7.48 14.36 -28.95
N GLU A 6 -6.17 14.35 -28.69
CA GLU A 6 -5.66 14.50 -27.33
C GLU A 6 -6.22 15.79 -26.74
N SER A 7 -7.17 15.65 -25.82
CA SER A 7 -7.72 16.79 -25.09
C SER A 7 -6.60 17.43 -24.27
N LEU A 8 -6.61 18.76 -24.21
CA LEU A 8 -5.65 19.48 -23.37
C LEU A 8 -5.82 19.02 -21.92
N PRO A 9 -4.72 18.77 -21.19
CA PRO A 9 -4.77 18.33 -19.80
C PRO A 9 -5.44 19.40 -18.93
N GLU A 10 -6.45 19.00 -18.17
CA GLU A 10 -7.15 19.88 -17.24
C GLU A 10 -6.33 20.05 -15.95
N LEU A 11 -6.21 21.29 -15.44
CA LEU A 11 -5.64 21.53 -14.12
C LEU A 11 -6.65 21.12 -13.06
N VAL A 12 -6.35 20.08 -12.29
CA VAL A 12 -7.27 19.48 -11.30
C VAL A 12 -6.83 19.62 -9.86
N GLY A 13 -5.62 20.13 -9.62
CA GLY A 13 -5.13 20.34 -8.26
C GLY A 13 -3.71 20.84 -8.19
N THR A 14 -3.22 21.02 -6.95
CA THR A 14 -1.81 21.27 -6.66
C THR A 14 -1.35 20.48 -5.45
N VAL A 15 -0.05 20.17 -5.38
CA VAL A 15 0.60 19.56 -4.21
C VAL A 15 1.85 20.37 -3.86
N HIS A 16 2.13 20.60 -2.57
CA HIS A 16 3.35 21.29 -2.15
C HIS A 16 4.30 20.29 -1.52
N ILE A 17 5.59 20.38 -1.88
CA ILE A 17 6.68 19.71 -1.17
C ILE A 17 7.27 20.68 -0.15
N ILE A 18 7.58 20.17 1.04
CA ILE A 18 8.19 20.87 2.16
C ILE A 18 9.53 20.19 2.44
N LEU A 19 10.61 20.95 2.43
CA LEU A 19 11.97 20.48 2.71
C LEU A 19 12.52 21.26 3.91
N GLY A 20 12.26 20.74 5.11
CA GLY A 20 12.54 21.44 6.37
C GLY A 20 11.78 22.78 6.44
N PRO A 21 12.46 23.93 6.63
CA PRO A 21 11.79 25.24 6.68
C PRO A 21 11.35 25.76 5.30
N TYR A 22 11.76 25.12 4.20
CA TYR A 22 11.46 25.60 2.85
C TYR A 22 10.20 24.94 2.28
N ARG A 23 9.19 25.77 1.96
CA ARG A 23 8.04 25.35 1.17
C ARG A 23 8.33 25.62 -0.31
N GLY A 24 8.39 24.56 -1.11
CA GLY A 24 8.58 24.66 -2.55
C GLY A 24 7.36 25.25 -3.27
N ASN A 25 7.56 25.65 -4.53
CA ASN A 25 6.46 26.07 -5.40
C ASN A 25 5.41 24.95 -5.52
N PRO A 26 4.10 25.28 -5.57
CA PRO A 26 3.05 24.29 -5.84
C PRO A 26 3.31 23.55 -7.16
N ILE A 27 3.25 22.24 -7.10
CA ILE A 27 3.30 21.35 -8.27
C ILE A 27 1.87 21.17 -8.77
N ALA A 28 1.62 21.58 -10.01
CA ALA A 28 0.33 21.37 -10.66
C ALA A 28 0.06 19.88 -10.94
N LEU A 29 -1.14 19.44 -10.60
CA LEU A 29 -1.69 18.12 -10.93
C LEU A 29 -2.64 18.27 -12.12
N TYR A 30 -2.42 17.45 -13.14
CA TYR A 30 -3.17 17.48 -14.38
C TYR A 30 -3.97 16.20 -14.59
N MET A 31 -5.22 16.34 -15.03
CA MET A 31 -6.03 15.23 -15.49
C MET A 31 -6.00 15.12 -17.00
N ARG A 32 -5.90 13.89 -17.51
CA ARG A 32 -6.33 13.53 -18.85
C ARG A 32 -7.44 12.49 -18.75
N GLN A 33 -8.35 12.50 -19.69
CA GLN A 33 -9.44 11.53 -19.77
C GLN A 33 -9.35 10.80 -21.11
N ASP A 34 -9.07 9.51 -21.03
CA ASP A 34 -9.13 8.58 -22.16
C ASP A 34 -10.51 7.91 -22.16
N GLU A 35 -10.83 7.12 -23.20
CA GLU A 35 -12.18 6.59 -23.52
C GLU A 35 -12.99 5.98 -22.36
N SER A 36 -12.34 5.51 -21.30
CA SER A 36 -12.99 4.97 -20.10
C SER A 36 -12.28 5.28 -18.77
N ARG A 37 -11.21 6.10 -18.78
CA ARG A 37 -10.35 6.30 -17.59
C ARG A 37 -9.86 7.72 -17.45
N CYS A 38 -9.82 8.17 -16.20
CA CYS A 38 -9.20 9.40 -15.77
C CYS A 38 -7.78 9.10 -15.27
N HIS A 39 -6.80 9.86 -15.75
CA HIS A 39 -5.39 9.78 -15.39
C HIS A 39 -4.96 11.10 -14.77
N ILE A 40 -4.60 11.10 -13.48
CA ILE A 40 -4.14 12.28 -12.75
C ILE A 40 -2.65 12.16 -12.43
N SER A 41 -1.85 13.13 -12.85
CA SER A 41 -0.42 13.18 -12.53
C SER A 41 0.16 14.60 -12.58
N PRO A 42 1.23 14.88 -11.82
CA PRO A 42 2.08 16.03 -12.09
C PRO A 42 2.89 15.79 -13.37
N ARG A 43 3.27 16.88 -14.05
CA ARG A 43 4.11 16.82 -15.27
C ARG A 43 5.61 16.97 -15.02
N ILE A 44 6.01 17.38 -13.81
CA ILE A 44 7.39 17.72 -13.47
C ILE A 44 8.15 16.53 -12.87
N TYR A 45 9.41 16.35 -13.26
CA TYR A 45 10.32 15.37 -12.65
C TYR A 45 10.74 15.84 -11.23
N PRO A 46 10.93 14.93 -10.25
CA PRO A 46 10.79 13.46 -10.31
C PRO A 46 9.35 12.95 -10.14
N TRP A 47 8.41 13.82 -9.81
CA TRP A 47 7.05 13.48 -9.39
C TRP A 47 6.18 12.88 -10.48
N ASN A 48 6.53 13.10 -11.75
CA ASN A 48 5.80 12.62 -12.93
C ASN A 48 5.66 11.09 -13.05
N GLN A 49 6.38 10.32 -12.22
CA GLN A 49 6.21 8.86 -12.13
C GLN A 49 4.94 8.46 -11.37
N THR A 50 4.41 9.32 -10.48
CA THR A 50 3.18 9.01 -9.73
C THR A 50 1.95 9.37 -10.56
N VAL A 51 1.27 8.35 -11.07
CA VAL A 51 0.03 8.48 -11.86
C VAL A 51 -1.13 7.81 -11.13
N GLY A 52 -2.14 8.58 -10.75
CA GLY A 52 -3.43 8.09 -10.27
C GLY A 52 -4.34 7.71 -11.44
N ILE A 53 -5.05 6.60 -11.31
CA ILE A 53 -5.87 5.98 -12.35
C ILE A 53 -7.23 5.61 -11.77
N GLY A 54 -8.32 5.97 -12.45
CA GLY A 54 -9.65 5.53 -12.06
C GLY A 54 -10.73 5.84 -13.09
N ASP A 55 -11.86 5.15 -13.00
CA ASP A 55 -12.98 5.34 -13.93
C ASP A 55 -13.64 6.73 -13.79
N THR A 56 -13.41 7.40 -12.66
CA THR A 56 -13.90 8.75 -12.35
C THR A 56 -12.73 9.64 -11.86
N PRO A 57 -12.84 10.98 -11.95
CA PRO A 57 -11.84 11.89 -11.39
C PRO A 57 -11.59 11.65 -9.89
N ASN A 58 -12.65 11.38 -9.13
CA ASN A 58 -12.58 11.11 -7.69
C ASN A 58 -11.84 9.80 -7.36
N LYS A 59 -11.98 8.75 -8.18
CA LYS A 59 -11.21 7.51 -8.05
C LYS A 59 -9.75 7.72 -8.43
N ALA A 60 -9.49 8.44 -9.53
CA ALA A 60 -8.12 8.75 -9.96
C ALA A 60 -7.37 9.59 -8.94
N ALA A 61 -8.05 10.54 -8.28
CA ALA A 61 -7.51 11.36 -7.21
C ALA A 61 -7.20 10.53 -5.94
N ALA A 62 -8.09 9.60 -5.57
CA ALA A 62 -7.86 8.68 -4.46
C ALA A 62 -6.68 7.73 -4.70
N ASP A 63 -6.56 7.17 -5.90
CA ASP A 63 -5.43 6.33 -6.30
C ASP A 63 -4.13 7.14 -6.40
N PHE A 64 -4.19 8.39 -6.88
CA PHE A 64 -3.05 9.32 -6.83
C PHE A 64 -2.55 9.52 -5.40
N GLU A 65 -3.43 9.89 -4.46
CA GLU A 65 -3.04 10.06 -3.05
C GLU A 65 -2.47 8.77 -2.44
N ALA A 66 -3.09 7.61 -2.72
CA ALA A 66 -2.64 6.33 -2.19
C ALA A 66 -1.28 5.88 -2.74
N LYS A 67 -0.90 6.35 -3.94
CA LYS A 67 0.45 6.16 -4.51
C LYS A 67 1.44 7.21 -4.02
N TRP A 68 1.01 8.46 -3.91
CA TRP A 68 1.84 9.57 -3.42
C TRP A 68 2.34 9.32 -2.00
N LYS A 69 1.47 8.81 -1.12
CA LYS A 69 1.78 8.34 0.26
C LYS A 69 2.74 7.13 0.33
N LYS A 70 3.03 6.48 -0.81
CA LYS A 70 3.96 5.34 -0.90
C LYS A 70 5.27 5.67 -1.61
N ASN A 71 5.43 6.91 -2.09
CA ASN A 71 6.74 7.41 -2.48
C ASN A 71 7.63 7.55 -1.24
N ASP A 72 8.94 7.63 -1.41
CA ASP A 72 9.92 7.79 -0.32
C ASP A 72 9.93 9.20 0.31
N LEU A 73 8.75 9.77 0.58
CA LEU A 73 8.56 11.06 1.25
C LEU A 73 7.85 10.82 2.57
N ALA A 74 8.39 11.38 3.64
CA ALA A 74 7.69 11.41 4.91
C ALA A 74 6.45 12.32 4.84
N ASP A 75 5.44 12.03 5.67
CA ASP A 75 4.14 12.73 5.65
C ASP A 75 4.22 14.22 6.04
N ASP A 76 5.33 14.67 6.65
CA ASP A 76 5.63 16.08 6.92
C ASP A 76 6.29 16.81 5.73
N MET A 77 6.81 16.06 4.75
CA MET A 77 7.49 16.60 3.57
C MET A 77 6.55 17.03 2.44
N TYR A 78 5.23 16.91 2.61
CA TYR A 78 4.26 17.43 1.64
C TYR A 78 2.94 17.85 2.28
N THR A 79 2.28 18.86 1.72
CA THR A 79 0.85 19.05 1.99
C THR A 79 0.07 18.09 1.11
N GLY A 80 -0.91 17.36 1.65
CA GLY A 80 -1.84 16.56 0.84
C GLY A 80 -2.43 17.36 -0.34
N PRO A 81 -2.78 16.72 -1.46
CA PRO A 81 -3.22 17.44 -2.66
C PRO A 81 -4.41 18.36 -2.41
N HIS A 82 -4.29 19.61 -2.86
CA HIS A 82 -5.41 20.55 -2.95
C HIS A 82 -6.13 20.29 -4.28
N TRP A 83 -7.40 19.90 -4.22
CA TRP A 83 -8.19 19.50 -5.38
C TRP A 83 -9.10 20.65 -5.85
N GLU A 84 -9.12 20.86 -7.17
CA GLU A 84 -9.98 21.82 -7.87
C GLU A 84 -11.14 21.09 -8.59
N GLY A 85 -11.96 21.83 -9.34
CA GLY A 85 -12.98 21.24 -10.22
C GLY A 85 -14.10 20.45 -9.51
N GLY A 86 -14.21 20.56 -8.18
CA GLY A 86 -15.15 19.80 -7.38
C GLY A 86 -14.74 18.35 -7.09
N ILE A 87 -13.49 17.98 -7.41
CA ILE A 87 -12.94 16.65 -7.12
C ILE A 87 -12.90 16.41 -5.60
N LYS A 88 -13.43 15.26 -5.20
CA LYS A 88 -13.46 14.79 -3.80
C LYS A 88 -12.96 13.35 -3.80
N PRO A 89 -11.70 13.09 -3.41
CA PRO A 89 -11.12 11.76 -3.40
C PRO A 89 -12.02 10.74 -2.70
N GLU A 90 -12.36 9.68 -3.40
CA GLU A 90 -13.13 8.58 -2.82
C GLU A 90 -12.29 7.90 -1.73
N LYS A 91 -12.79 7.81 -0.49
CA LYS A 91 -12.12 7.01 0.53
C LYS A 91 -12.04 5.56 0.03
N PRO A 92 -10.86 4.91 0.04
CA PRO A 92 -10.74 3.51 -0.34
C PRO A 92 -11.74 2.67 0.45
N LYS A 93 -12.64 1.97 -0.26
CA LYS A 93 -13.52 1.00 0.40
C LYS A 93 -12.63 -0.07 1.01
N PRO A 94 -12.79 -0.42 2.30
CA PRO A 94 -12.06 -1.53 2.89
C PRO A 94 -12.30 -2.78 2.04
N VAL A 95 -11.23 -3.35 1.49
CA VAL A 95 -11.32 -4.63 0.78
C VAL A 95 -11.67 -5.67 1.85
N PRO A 96 -12.83 -6.36 1.75
CA PRO A 96 -13.16 -7.37 2.74
C PRO A 96 -12.07 -8.45 2.72
N PRO A 97 -11.62 -8.94 3.89
CA PRO A 97 -10.52 -9.90 3.95
C PRO A 97 -10.85 -11.14 3.11
N PRO A 98 -9.86 -11.73 2.41
CA PRO A 98 -10.09 -12.91 1.59
C PRO A 98 -10.68 -14.01 2.47
N LYS A 99 -11.83 -14.57 2.04
CA LYS A 99 -12.46 -15.68 2.75
C LYS A 99 -11.45 -16.83 2.84
N PRO A 100 -11.28 -17.47 4.01
CA PRO A 100 -10.46 -18.67 4.13
C PRO A 100 -10.89 -19.70 3.09
N ALA A 101 -9.94 -20.20 2.30
CA ALA A 101 -10.21 -21.27 1.37
C ALA A 101 -10.57 -22.53 2.15
N THR A 102 -11.81 -23.03 1.99
CA THR A 102 -12.21 -24.30 2.58
C THR A 102 -11.32 -25.41 1.99
N PRO A 103 -10.58 -26.18 2.81
CA PRO A 103 -9.81 -27.30 2.29
C PRO A 103 -10.77 -28.35 1.67
N PRO A 104 -10.40 -29.00 0.56
CA PRO A 104 -11.25 -30.02 -0.06
C PRO A 104 -11.47 -31.19 0.91
N PRO A 105 -12.66 -31.80 0.93
CA PRO A 105 -12.96 -32.92 1.83
C PRO A 105 -12.10 -34.14 1.46
N GLY A 106 -11.19 -34.51 2.36
CA GLY A 106 -10.47 -35.78 2.28
C GLY A 106 -11.44 -36.95 2.43
N LYS A 107 -11.33 -37.94 1.54
CA LYS A 107 -12.00 -39.24 1.73
C LYS A 107 -11.20 -40.09 2.70
N THR A 108 -11.90 -40.74 3.62
CA THR A 108 -11.37 -41.73 4.58
C THR A 108 -11.76 -43.15 4.13
N GLU A 109 -11.17 -44.15 4.79
CA GLU A 109 -11.38 -45.62 4.71
C GLU A 109 -10.40 -46.38 3.77
N GLY A 110 -9.71 -47.45 4.21
CA GLY A 110 -9.76 -48.13 5.52
C GLY A 110 -8.56 -49.05 5.83
N ALA A 111 -8.55 -49.61 7.05
CA ALA A 111 -7.53 -50.52 7.63
C ALA A 111 -7.96 -52.01 7.50
N PRO A 112 -7.43 -53.07 8.21
CA PRO A 112 -6.44 -53.19 9.33
C PRO A 112 -5.24 -54.12 8.96
N GLU A 113 -4.41 -54.77 9.80
CA GLU A 113 -4.21 -54.94 11.27
C GLU A 113 -2.72 -55.33 11.54
N ALA A 114 -2.32 -55.48 12.82
CA ALA A 114 -1.24 -56.34 13.34
C ALA A 114 0.25 -55.96 13.06
N LYS A 115 1.19 -56.02 14.03
CA LYS A 115 1.14 -56.35 15.48
C LYS A 115 2.52 -56.03 16.14
N ILE A 116 2.55 -55.87 17.49
CA ILE A 116 3.74 -56.08 18.39
C ILE A 116 4.88 -55.01 18.24
N SER A 117 5.51 -54.42 19.27
CA SER A 117 5.42 -54.56 20.75
C SER A 117 5.76 -53.22 21.47
N SER A 118 5.35 -53.12 22.74
CA SER A 118 5.91 -52.22 23.77
C SER A 118 6.83 -53.05 24.72
N PRO A 119 7.51 -52.51 25.76
CA PRO A 119 7.61 -51.10 26.22
C PRO A 119 9.06 -50.63 26.55
N GLU A 120 9.25 -49.33 26.85
CA GLU A 120 9.82 -48.79 28.11
C GLU A 120 10.16 -47.27 28.03
N SER A 121 9.89 -46.57 29.13
CA SER A 121 10.26 -45.18 29.50
C SER A 121 10.67 -45.21 30.98
N PRO A 122 11.31 -44.18 31.61
CA PRO A 122 11.67 -42.83 31.17
C PRO A 122 13.22 -42.59 31.22
N VAL A 123 13.82 -41.39 31.22
CA VAL A 123 14.02 -40.37 32.30
C VAL A 123 14.69 -39.14 31.65
N THR A 124 14.10 -37.94 31.59
CA THR A 124 14.27 -36.76 32.49
C THR A 124 15.69 -36.19 32.66
N SER A 125 15.90 -34.91 32.29
CA SER A 125 16.66 -33.84 33.02
C SER A 125 17.00 -32.69 32.03
N ASP A 126 16.18 -31.63 31.89
CA ASP A 126 16.06 -30.41 32.72
C ASP A 126 17.03 -29.26 32.28
N PRO A 127 16.63 -27.96 32.31
CA PRO A 127 17.33 -26.88 31.62
C PRO A 127 18.21 -26.01 32.53
N LEU A 128 19.14 -25.25 31.94
CA LEU A 128 19.94 -24.25 32.65
C LEU A 128 19.99 -22.90 31.92
N GLN A 129 19.15 -21.96 32.37
CA GLN A 129 19.59 -20.57 32.54
C GLN A 129 20.33 -20.46 33.89
N PRO A 130 21.24 -19.49 34.06
CA PRO A 130 20.78 -18.27 34.73
C PRO A 130 21.30 -16.96 34.10
N ALA A 131 20.57 -15.88 34.35
CA ALA A 131 20.91 -14.52 33.94
C ALA A 131 21.98 -13.86 34.85
N ARG A 132 22.63 -12.80 34.36
CA ARG A 132 23.04 -11.65 35.18
C ARG A 132 22.78 -10.32 34.46
N LYS A 133 22.46 -9.32 35.28
CA LYS A 133 22.21 -7.90 34.98
C LYS A 133 23.34 -7.07 35.62
N ALA A 134 23.35 -5.76 35.34
CA ALA A 134 24.27 -4.70 35.76
C ALA A 134 25.42 -4.46 34.76
N GLU A 135 25.65 -3.27 34.18
CA GLU A 135 25.57 -1.86 34.65
C GLU A 135 26.90 -1.35 35.24
N ASP A 136 27.66 -0.64 34.40
CA ASP A 136 28.69 0.38 34.71
C ASP A 136 29.04 1.03 33.34
N ALA A 137 29.06 2.34 33.04
CA ALA A 137 29.23 3.59 33.80
C ALA A 137 30.67 4.18 33.85
N ALA A 138 31.21 4.53 32.67
CA ALA A 138 32.17 5.63 32.45
C ALA A 138 33.58 5.50 33.07
N PRO A 139 34.55 6.40 32.76
CA PRO A 139 34.57 7.44 31.73
C PRO A 139 35.35 7.09 30.44
#